data_AF-A0A1I3JRU2-F1
#
_entry.id   AF-A0A1I3JRU2-F1
#
_cell.length_a   1.000
_cell.length_b   1.000
_cell.length_c   1.000
_cell.angle_alpha   90.00
_cell.angle_beta   90.00
_cell.angle_gamma   90.00
#
_symmetry.space_group_name_H-M   'P 1'
#
loop_
_entity.id
_entity.type
_entity.pdbx_description
1 polymer ?
#
loop_
_entity_poly.entity_id
_entity_poly.type
_entity_poly.pdbx_seq_one_letter_code
_entity_poly.pdbx_strand_id
1 'polypeptide(L)'
;MKAELLLHPIRMRIIRAFVGGRNLTAQQLIDLLPDIPQATLYRHVNKLLQGGILQVVQQRQIRGALERVYALAEHALQVPPASDQQETQADYGQHFLGFLAVLQSDFQRYMDQVSCDTQKNGIFYQQVHLNLSDDEFQELIDQLHALIEHFLQKEPSPKRRARIFSTIVIPDS
;
A
#
# COMPACT_ATOMS: atom_id res chain seq x y z
N MET A 1 3.24 11.15 11.94
CA MET A 1 4.29 10.11 11.78
C MET A 1 3.90 9.18 10.63
N LYS A 2 4.78 8.33 10.09
CA LYS A 2 4.62 7.49 8.87
C LYS A 2 3.18 7.10 8.40
N ALA A 3 2.25 6.76 9.30
CA ALA A 3 0.85 6.48 8.98
C ALA A 3 0.19 7.54 8.08
N GLU A 4 0.28 8.83 8.41
CA GLU A 4 -0.31 9.91 7.60
C GLU A 4 0.22 9.90 6.16
N LEU A 5 1.47 9.49 5.94
CA LEU A 5 2.06 9.36 4.60
C LEU A 5 1.51 8.18 3.80
N LEU A 6 1.16 7.08 4.48
CA LEU A 6 0.64 5.86 3.86
C LEU A 6 -0.85 5.99 3.52
N LEU A 7 -1.60 6.75 4.30
CA LEU A 7 -3.07 6.82 4.25
C LEU A 7 -3.62 7.84 3.23
N HIS A 8 -2.96 7.95 2.08
CA HIS A 8 -3.44 8.75 0.95
C HIS A 8 -3.50 7.89 -0.32
N PRO A 9 -4.63 7.88 -1.04
CA PRO A 9 -4.85 6.94 -2.15
C PRO A 9 -3.73 6.95 -3.19
N ILE A 10 -3.33 8.14 -3.64
CA ILE A 10 -2.23 8.29 -4.62
C ILE A 10 -0.89 7.78 -4.07
N ARG A 11 -0.55 8.06 -2.79
CA ARG A 11 0.72 7.61 -2.21
C ARG A 11 0.77 6.10 -2.10
N MET A 12 -0.33 5.48 -1.66
CA MET A 12 -0.42 4.02 -1.60
C MET A 12 -0.28 3.37 -2.98
N ARG A 13 -0.84 3.98 -4.03
CA ARG A 13 -0.64 3.51 -5.41
C ARG A 13 0.81 3.61 -5.88
N ILE A 14 1.48 4.73 -5.58
CA ILE A 14 2.90 4.90 -5.89
C ILE A 14 3.72 3.84 -5.17
N ILE A 15 3.48 3.64 -3.87
CA ILE A 15 4.14 2.62 -3.05
C ILE A 15 3.96 1.22 -3.65
N ARG A 16 2.73 0.84 -4.02
CA ARG A 16 2.43 -0.47 -4.62
C ARG A 16 3.15 -0.70 -5.95
N ALA A 17 3.48 0.34 -6.71
CA ALA A 17 4.24 0.19 -7.95
C ALA A 17 5.66 -0.37 -7.73
N PHE A 18 6.24 -0.16 -6.54
CA PHE A 18 7.56 -0.65 -6.16
C PHE A 18 7.55 -2.04 -5.52
N VAL A 19 6.38 -2.64 -5.25
CA VAL A 19 6.27 -4.00 -4.69
C VAL A 19 6.94 -5.01 -5.63
N GLY A 20 7.57 -6.03 -5.05
CA GLY A 20 8.42 -6.98 -5.79
C GLY A 20 9.86 -6.46 -6.01
N GLY A 21 10.34 -5.53 -5.18
CA GLY A 21 11.73 -5.05 -5.21
C GLY A 21 12.09 -4.24 -6.46
N ARG A 22 11.09 -3.59 -7.10
CA ARG A 22 11.30 -2.84 -8.33
C ARG A 22 12.02 -1.53 -8.05
N ASN A 23 12.91 -1.14 -8.95
CA ASN A 23 13.52 0.17 -8.99
C ASN A 23 12.95 0.96 -10.17
N LEU A 24 12.31 2.10 -9.90
CA LEU A 24 11.54 2.86 -10.90
C LEU A 24 11.98 4.32 -10.98
N THR A 25 12.01 4.87 -12.19
CA THR A 25 12.15 6.32 -12.42
C THR A 25 10.80 7.04 -12.29
N ALA A 26 10.83 8.36 -12.18
CA ALA A 26 9.60 9.15 -12.20
C ALA A 26 8.82 8.96 -13.51
N GLN A 27 9.51 8.79 -14.64
CA GLN A 27 8.87 8.55 -15.93
C GLN A 27 8.18 7.19 -15.97
N GLN A 28 8.86 6.13 -15.49
CA GLN A 28 8.25 4.81 -15.41
C GLN A 28 7.02 4.78 -14.48
N LEU A 29 7.03 5.56 -13.39
CA LEU A 29 5.85 5.71 -12.54
C LEU A 29 4.70 6.41 -13.26
N ILE A 30 4.97 7.42 -14.10
CA ILE A 30 3.95 8.10 -14.91
C ILE A 30 3.34 7.12 -15.92
N ASP A 31 4.18 6.31 -16.56
CA ASP A 31 3.73 5.33 -17.55
C ASP A 31 2.88 4.21 -16.89
N LEU A 32 3.22 3.81 -15.65
CA LEU A 32 2.47 2.83 -14.86
C LEU A 32 1.18 3.39 -14.25
N LEU A 33 1.12 4.70 -14.02
CA LEU A 33 0.01 5.39 -13.35
C LEU A 33 -0.51 6.56 -14.21
N PRO A 34 -0.95 6.30 -15.46
CA PRO A 34 -1.24 7.35 -16.45
C PRO A 34 -2.43 8.23 -16.09
N ASP A 35 -3.31 7.77 -15.19
CA ASP A 35 -4.45 8.54 -14.67
C ASP A 35 -4.04 9.59 -13.61
N ILE A 36 -2.78 9.59 -13.15
CA ILE A 36 -2.28 10.56 -12.18
C ILE A 36 -1.56 11.69 -12.92
N PRO A 37 -2.03 12.95 -12.81
CA PRO A 37 -1.34 14.08 -13.43
C PRO A 37 0.12 14.17 -12.98
N GLN A 38 1.03 14.43 -13.91
CA GLN A 38 2.47 14.42 -13.68
C GLN A 38 2.89 15.31 -12.49
N ALA A 39 2.39 16.55 -12.42
CA ALA A 39 2.68 17.46 -11.30
C ALA A 39 2.22 16.90 -9.93
N THR A 40 1.07 16.21 -9.91
CA THR A 40 0.56 15.53 -8.72
C THR A 40 1.44 14.35 -8.33
N LEU A 41 1.85 13.53 -9.30
CA LEU A 41 2.74 12.40 -9.06
C LEU A 41 4.06 12.86 -8.44
N TYR A 42 4.70 13.88 -9.02
CA TYR A 42 5.95 14.45 -8.48
C TYR A 42 5.78 14.95 -7.05
N ARG A 43 4.69 15.65 -6.74
CA ARG A 43 4.40 16.12 -5.37
C ARG A 43 4.33 14.96 -4.38
N HIS A 44 3.67 13.86 -4.74
CA HIS A 44 3.55 12.70 -3.86
C HIS A 44 4.85 11.91 -3.74
N VAL A 45 5.61 11.73 -4.82
CA VAL A 45 6.95 11.12 -4.77
C VAL A 45 7.86 11.92 -3.84
N ASN A 46 7.86 13.26 -3.93
CA ASN A 46 8.65 14.11 -3.05
C ASN A 46 8.26 13.97 -1.58
N LYS A 47 6.96 13.91 -1.27
CA LYS A 47 6.49 13.65 0.10
C LYS A 47 6.95 12.29 0.63
N LEU A 48 6.92 11.26 -0.21
CA LEU A 48 7.37 9.92 0.15
C LEU A 48 8.89 9.84 0.36
N LEU A 49 9.67 10.59 -0.42
CA LEU A 49 11.12 10.74 -0.23
C LEU A 49 11.43 11.46 1.09
N GLN A 50 10.79 12.60 1.34
CA GLN A 50 10.96 13.38 2.57
C GLN A 50 10.59 12.56 3.81
N GLY A 51 9.58 11.70 3.70
CA GLY A 51 9.16 10.79 4.75
C GLY A 51 9.94 9.50 4.88
N GLY A 52 11.00 9.30 4.09
CA GLY A 52 11.83 8.09 4.12
C GLY A 52 11.13 6.81 3.69
N ILE A 53 9.98 6.91 2.99
CA ILE A 53 9.27 5.74 2.43
C ILE A 53 9.92 5.32 1.11
N LEU A 54 10.33 6.29 0.30
CA LEU A 54 11.14 6.08 -0.89
C LEU A 54 12.56 6.58 -0.65
N GLN A 55 13.50 5.98 -1.36
CA GLN A 55 14.90 6.40 -1.40
C GLN A 55 15.41 6.47 -2.83
N VAL A 56 16.42 7.30 -3.07
CA VAL A 56 17.11 7.36 -4.37
C VAL A 56 18.25 6.36 -4.34
N VAL A 57 18.16 5.33 -5.18
CA VAL A 57 19.17 4.25 -5.24
C VAL A 57 20.17 4.46 -6.37
N GLN A 58 19.82 5.28 -7.37
CA GLN A 58 20.72 5.62 -8.47
C GLN A 58 20.37 6.99 -9.06
N GLN A 59 21.37 7.69 -9.60
CA GLN A 59 21.20 8.89 -10.41
C GLN A 59 21.90 8.72 -11.76
N ARG A 60 21.27 9.16 -12.85
CA ARG A 60 21.80 9.05 -14.22
C ARG A 60 21.64 10.39 -14.94
N GLN A 61 22.64 10.82 -15.69
CA GLN A 61 22.52 11.98 -16.56
C GLN A 61 22.03 11.53 -17.94
N ILE A 62 20.86 12.01 -18.36
CA ILE A 62 20.31 11.72 -19.69
C ILE A 62 20.00 13.03 -20.39
N ARG A 63 20.67 13.29 -21.52
CA ARG A 63 20.48 14.49 -22.36
C ARG A 63 20.54 15.81 -21.56
N GLY A 64 21.44 15.89 -20.58
CA GLY A 64 21.63 17.07 -19.74
C GLY A 64 20.70 17.18 -18.53
N ALA A 65 19.70 16.30 -18.38
CA ALA A 65 18.85 16.23 -17.20
C ALA A 65 19.30 15.10 -16.25
N LEU A 66 19.17 15.34 -14.94
CA LEU A 66 19.43 14.33 -13.90
C LEU A 66 18.18 13.50 -13.67
N GLU A 67 18.20 12.23 -14.08
CA GLU A 67 17.17 11.25 -13.79
C GLU A 67 17.51 10.49 -12.49
N ARG A 68 16.51 10.35 -11.62
CA ARG A 68 16.63 9.59 -10.36
C ARG A 68 15.87 8.27 -10.48
N VAL A 69 16.50 7.21 -9.97
CA VAL A 69 15.88 5.90 -9.78
C VAL A 69 15.53 5.76 -8.31
N TYR A 70 14.28 5.40 -8.04
CA TYR A 70 13.72 5.25 -6.71
C TYR A 70 13.51 3.79 -6.36
N ALA A 71 13.55 3.49 -5.06
CA ALA A 71 13.15 2.22 -4.48
C ALA A 71 12.37 2.45 -3.17
N LEU A 72 11.62 1.45 -2.71
CA LEU A 72 11.11 1.45 -1.34
C LEU A 72 12.30 1.35 -0.37
N ALA A 73 12.25 2.10 0.72
CA ALA A 73 13.18 1.91 1.81
C ALA A 73 12.91 0.57 2.50
N GLU A 74 13.95 -0.04 3.08
CA GLU A 74 13.79 -1.25 3.90
C GLU A 74 12.81 -0.97 5.04
N HIS A 75 11.90 -1.90 5.30
CA HIS A 75 10.84 -1.75 6.31
C HIS A 75 9.89 -0.54 6.11
N ALA A 76 9.86 0.08 4.92
CA ALA A 76 8.97 1.23 4.65
C ALA A 76 7.47 0.93 4.82
N LEU A 77 7.10 -0.34 4.68
CA LEU A 77 5.72 -0.84 4.83
C LEU A 77 5.44 -1.40 6.22
N GLN A 78 6.47 -1.57 7.06
CA GLN A 78 6.24 -1.87 8.46
C GLN A 78 5.72 -0.58 9.07
N VAL A 79 4.43 -0.55 9.37
CA VAL A 79 3.89 0.38 10.36
C VAL A 79 4.47 -0.12 11.68
N PRO A 80 5.44 0.58 12.30
CA PRO A 80 5.90 0.14 13.59
C PRO A 80 4.68 0.11 14.53
N PRO A 81 4.55 -0.90 15.42
CA PRO A 81 3.58 -0.80 16.51
C PRO A 81 3.76 0.57 17.14
N ALA A 82 2.65 1.29 17.35
CA ALA A 82 2.64 2.70 17.73
C ALA A 82 3.80 3.00 18.68
N SER A 83 4.89 3.56 18.14
CA SER A 83 6.06 3.86 18.94
C SER A 83 5.65 4.92 19.95
N ASP A 84 6.12 4.80 21.20
CA ASP A 84 5.97 5.62 22.43
C ASP A 84 5.68 7.14 22.36
N GLN A 85 5.45 7.73 21.20
CA GLN A 85 4.69 8.96 21.06
C GLN A 85 3.22 8.66 21.33
N GLN A 86 2.65 9.36 22.31
CA GLN A 86 1.24 9.32 22.69
C GLN A 86 0.35 9.65 21.48
N GLU A 87 0.06 8.65 20.64
CA GLU A 87 -0.96 8.74 19.61
C GLU A 87 -2.27 8.98 20.35
N THR A 88 -2.90 10.13 20.13
CA THR A 88 -4.17 10.41 20.78
C THR A 88 -5.24 9.53 20.12
N GLN A 89 -6.31 9.22 20.85
CA GLN A 89 -7.46 8.51 20.28
C GLN A 89 -8.01 9.21 19.01
N ALA A 90 -7.92 10.54 18.96
CA ALA A 90 -8.30 11.33 17.80
C ALA A 90 -7.39 11.07 16.59
N ASP A 91 -6.08 10.96 16.79
CA ASP A 91 -5.11 10.65 15.74
C ASP A 91 -5.35 9.25 15.18
N TYR A 92 -5.55 8.26 16.05
CA TYR A 92 -5.86 6.88 15.65
C TYR A 92 -7.16 6.81 14.82
N GLY A 93 -8.21 7.52 15.25
CA GLY A 93 -9.47 7.62 14.51
C GLY A 93 -9.29 8.25 13.12
N GLN A 94 -8.51 9.33 13.02
CA GLN A 94 -8.19 9.95 11.72
C GLN A 94 -7.40 9.02 10.81
N HIS A 95 -6.46 8.25 11.36
CA HIS A 95 -5.71 7.27 10.60
C HIS A 95 -6.61 6.15 10.04
N PHE A 96 -7.51 5.62 10.87
CA PHE A 96 -8.47 4.62 10.42
C PHE A 96 -9.38 5.15 9.30
N LEU A 97 -9.89 6.39 9.42
CA LEU A 97 -10.68 7.02 8.36
C LEU A 97 -9.87 7.21 7.07
N GLY A 98 -8.60 7.60 7.17
CA GLY A 98 -7.69 7.67 6.03
C GLY A 98 -7.52 6.32 5.34
N PHE A 99 -7.42 5.23 6.11
CA PHE A 99 -7.31 3.87 5.57
C PHE A 99 -8.57 3.48 4.80
N LEU A 100 -9.75 3.72 5.37
CA LEU A 100 -11.03 3.46 4.71
C LEU A 100 -11.17 4.26 3.41
N ALA A 101 -10.71 5.52 3.37
CA ALA A 101 -10.72 6.33 2.15
C ALA A 101 -9.81 5.75 1.05
N VAL A 102 -8.67 5.15 1.41
CA VAL A 102 -7.82 4.43 0.44
C VAL A 102 -8.55 3.19 -0.10
N LEU A 103 -9.15 2.38 0.77
CA LEU A 103 -9.90 1.19 0.36
C LEU A 103 -11.07 1.53 -0.55
N GLN A 104 -11.84 2.57 -0.21
CA GLN A 104 -12.94 3.06 -1.03
C GLN A 104 -12.44 3.51 -2.41
N SER A 105 -11.33 4.24 -2.46
CA SER A 105 -10.76 4.71 -3.74
C SER A 105 -10.27 3.56 -4.62
N ASP A 106 -9.67 2.52 -4.02
CA ASP A 106 -9.26 1.30 -4.74
C ASP A 106 -10.48 0.56 -5.30
N PHE A 107 -11.54 0.43 -4.50
CA PHE A 107 -12.77 -0.23 -4.90
C PHE A 107 -13.51 0.53 -6.02
N GLN A 108 -13.64 1.85 -5.90
CA GLN A 108 -14.29 2.68 -6.93
C GLN A 108 -13.57 2.55 -8.27
N ARG A 109 -12.25 2.64 -8.28
CA ARG A 109 -11.43 2.47 -9.50
C ARG A 109 -11.63 1.11 -10.14
N TYR A 110 -11.73 0.05 -9.33
CA TYR A 110 -12.05 -1.27 -9.84
C TYR A 110 -13.45 -1.31 -10.48
N MET A 111 -14.45 -0.69 -9.84
CA MET A 111 -15.82 -0.62 -10.35
C MET A 111 -15.91 0.15 -11.67
N ASP A 112 -15.12 1.21 -11.84
CA ASP A 112 -15.06 1.99 -13.08
C ASP A 112 -14.52 1.18 -14.27
N GLN A 113 -13.86 0.03 -14.03
CA GLN A 113 -13.24 -0.81 -15.05
C GLN A 113 -14.03 -2.09 -15.39
N VAL A 114 -15.06 -2.43 -14.63
CA VAL A 114 -15.73 -3.73 -14.71
C VAL A 114 -17.23 -3.56 -14.92
N SER A 115 -17.78 -4.22 -15.93
CA SER A 115 -19.23 -4.44 -16.04
C SER A 115 -19.64 -5.50 -15.02
N CYS A 116 -20.74 -5.27 -14.29
CA CYS A 116 -21.17 -5.97 -13.07
C CYS A 116 -21.36 -7.51 -13.17
N ASP A 117 -20.30 -8.28 -13.39
CA ASP A 117 -20.24 -9.73 -13.17
C ASP A 117 -19.28 -10.00 -12.00
N THR A 118 -19.78 -9.81 -10.78
CA THR A 118 -18.97 -9.79 -9.55
C THR A 118 -18.38 -11.16 -9.19
N GLN A 119 -19.04 -12.26 -9.57
CA GLN A 119 -18.58 -13.62 -9.25
C GLN A 119 -17.32 -14.04 -10.03
N LYS A 120 -17.17 -13.61 -11.29
CA LYS A 120 -15.98 -13.97 -12.10
C LYS A 120 -14.71 -13.20 -11.72
N ASN A 121 -14.83 -12.15 -10.91
CA ASN A 121 -13.73 -11.25 -10.61
C ASN A 121 -13.02 -11.54 -9.27
N GLY A 122 -13.56 -12.47 -8.47
CA GLY A 122 -12.93 -12.91 -7.21
C GLY A 122 -12.90 -11.82 -6.14
N ILE A 123 -13.88 -10.93 -6.13
CA ILE A 123 -14.16 -10.02 -5.01
C ILE A 123 -15.04 -10.78 -4.02
N PHE A 124 -14.65 -10.75 -2.75
CA PHE A 124 -15.46 -11.20 -1.65
C PHE A 124 -15.23 -10.27 -0.45
N TYR A 125 -16.25 -10.11 0.36
CA TYR A 125 -16.18 -9.42 1.64
C TYR A 125 -16.64 -10.41 2.69
N GLN A 126 -15.84 -10.58 3.73
CA GLN A 126 -16.13 -11.53 4.79
C GLN A 126 -15.93 -10.85 6.14
N GLN A 127 -16.94 -10.96 6.99
CA GLN A 127 -16.87 -10.59 8.40
C GLN A 127 -17.22 -11.86 9.18
N VAL A 128 -16.35 -12.24 10.10
CA VAL A 128 -16.52 -13.41 10.97
C VAL A 128 -16.34 -12.98 12.41
N HIS A 129 -17.10 -13.60 13.31
CA HIS A 129 -16.90 -13.44 14.74
C HIS A 129 -16.03 -14.61 15.22
N LEU A 130 -14.91 -14.31 15.86
CA LEU A 130 -13.97 -15.28 16.42
C LEU A 130 -13.88 -15.01 17.93
N ASN A 131 -14.11 -16.04 18.74
CA ASN A 131 -13.85 -16.00 20.17
C ASN A 131 -12.48 -16.65 20.39
N LEU A 132 -11.47 -15.82 20.68
CA LEU A 132 -10.08 -16.24 20.84
C LEU A 132 -9.52 -15.58 22.10
N SER A 133 -8.69 -16.32 22.84
CA SER A 133 -7.76 -15.73 23.81
C SER A 133 -6.68 -14.89 23.11
N ASP A 134 -5.93 -14.09 23.86
CA ASP A 134 -4.82 -13.29 23.33
C ASP A 134 -3.75 -14.16 22.65
N ASP A 135 -3.44 -15.33 23.25
CA ASP A 135 -2.46 -16.28 22.71
C ASP A 135 -2.96 -16.91 21.39
N GLU A 136 -4.22 -17.33 21.33
CA GLU A 136 -4.84 -17.88 20.13
C GLU A 136 -4.99 -16.83 19.02
N PHE A 137 -5.24 -15.57 19.39
CA PHE A 137 -5.27 -14.46 18.45
C PHE A 137 -3.88 -14.19 17.87
N GLN A 138 -2.84 -14.18 18.70
CA GLN A 138 -1.46 -14.02 18.23
C GLN A 138 -1.06 -15.17 17.29
N GLU A 139 -1.43 -16.42 17.64
CA GLU A 139 -1.20 -17.58 16.79
C GLU A 139 -1.87 -17.41 15.40
N LEU A 140 -3.12 -16.95 15.36
CA LEU A 140 -3.84 -16.68 14.11
C LEU A 140 -3.11 -15.64 13.25
N ILE A 141 -2.64 -14.55 13.86
CA ILE A 141 -1.91 -13.48 13.16
C ILE A 141 -0.60 -14.00 12.58
N ASP A 142 0.16 -14.80 13.35
CA ASP A 142 1.43 -15.36 12.90
C ASP A 142 1.24 -16.32 11.72
N GLN A 143 0.23 -17.20 11.79
CA GLN A 143 -0.10 -18.12 10.69
C GLN A 143 -0.58 -17.35 9.44
N LEU A 144 -1.41 -16.33 9.60
CA LEU A 144 -1.87 -15.49 8.51
C LEU A 144 -0.72 -14.74 7.84
N HIS A 145 0.19 -14.17 8.63
CA HIS A 145 1.39 -13.50 8.12
C HIS A 145 2.26 -14.45 7.32
N ALA A 146 2.59 -15.63 7.85
CA ALA A 146 3.38 -16.63 7.14
C ALA A 146 2.73 -17.06 5.82
N LEU A 147 1.39 -17.22 5.81
CA LEU A 147 0.64 -17.52 4.60
C LEU A 147 0.73 -16.39 3.57
N ILE A 148 0.56 -15.14 3.98
CA ILE A 148 0.65 -13.98 3.10
C ILE A 148 2.07 -13.85 2.53
N GLU A 149 3.10 -13.97 3.36
CA GLU A 149 4.51 -13.91 2.95
C GLU A 149 4.85 -14.92 1.85
N HIS A 150 4.32 -16.14 1.95
CA HIS A 150 4.47 -17.16 0.90
C HIS A 150 3.95 -16.67 -0.46
N PHE A 151 2.82 -15.96 -0.49
CA PHE A 151 2.23 -15.44 -1.73
C PHE A 151 2.84 -14.11 -2.18
N LEU A 152 3.43 -13.31 -1.29
CA LEU A 152 4.13 -12.07 -1.65
C LEU A 152 5.36 -12.32 -2.54
N GLN A 153 5.97 -13.50 -2.47
CA GLN A 153 7.11 -13.88 -3.31
C GLN A 153 6.74 -14.14 -4.79
N LYS A 154 5.45 -14.10 -5.16
CA LYS A 154 5.02 -14.39 -6.54
C LYS A 154 5.18 -13.14 -7.43
N GLU A 155 6.15 -13.20 -8.32
CA GLU A 155 6.38 -12.13 -9.30
C GLU A 155 5.23 -11.95 -10.31
N PRO A 156 5.01 -10.73 -10.85
CA PRO A 156 4.04 -10.48 -11.90
C PRO A 156 4.29 -11.32 -13.18
N SER A 157 3.22 -11.79 -13.83
CA SER A 157 3.30 -12.57 -15.08
C SER A 157 2.00 -12.42 -15.89
N PRO A 158 1.97 -12.78 -17.18
CA PRO A 158 0.74 -12.72 -17.99
C PRO A 158 -0.44 -13.54 -17.43
N LYS A 159 -0.16 -14.57 -16.61
CA LYS A 159 -1.18 -15.41 -15.96
C LYS A 159 -1.60 -14.92 -14.58
N ARG A 160 -0.92 -13.91 -14.01
CA ARG A 160 -1.12 -13.42 -12.64
C ARG A 160 -1.72 -12.04 -12.67
N ARG A 161 -2.88 -11.90 -12.02
CA ARG A 161 -3.53 -10.61 -11.75
C ARG A 161 -3.08 -10.10 -10.38
N ALA A 162 -2.64 -8.85 -10.30
CA ALA A 162 -2.38 -8.21 -9.02
C ALA A 162 -3.70 -8.11 -8.22
N ARG A 163 -3.66 -8.51 -6.95
CA ARG A 163 -4.80 -8.45 -6.03
C ARG A 163 -4.42 -7.58 -4.84
N ILE A 164 -5.30 -6.68 -4.47
CA ILE A 164 -5.17 -5.89 -3.24
C ILE A 164 -5.87 -6.70 -2.16
N PHE A 165 -5.11 -7.14 -1.16
CA PHE A 165 -5.62 -7.82 0.02
C PHE A 165 -5.51 -6.85 1.19
N SER A 166 -6.60 -6.67 1.93
CA SER A 166 -6.67 -5.74 3.05
C SER A 166 -7.50 -6.36 4.16
N THR A 167 -6.97 -6.32 5.38
CA THR A 167 -7.58 -6.93 6.57
C THR A 167 -7.74 -5.85 7.63
N ILE A 168 -8.90 -5.84 8.29
CA ILE A 168 -9.20 -4.98 9.43
C ILE A 168 -9.64 -5.92 10.55
N VAL A 169 -9.01 -5.80 11.72
CA VAL A 169 -9.39 -6.52 12.94
C VAL A 169 -9.78 -5.48 13.98
N ILE A 170 -10.96 -5.65 14.58
CA ILE A 170 -11.48 -4.78 15.63
C ILE A 170 -12.00 -5.72 16.72
N PRO A 171 -11.51 -5.62 17.98
CA PRO A 171 -12.03 -6.41 19.07
C PRO A 171 -13.50 -6.03 19.35
N ASP A 172 -14.30 -7.00 19.77
CA ASP A 172 -15.65 -6.70 20.25
C ASP A 172 -15.57 -5.93 21.59
N SER A 173 -16.51 -5.02 21.81
CA SER A 173 -16.51 -4.08 22.95
C SER A 173 -17.11 -4.64 24.23
#